data_AF-A0A024FTJ0-F1
#
_entry.id   AF-A0A024FTJ0-F1
#
_cell.length_a   1.000
_cell.length_b   1.000
_cell.length_c   1.000
_cell.angle_alpha   90.00
_cell.angle_beta   90.00
_cell.angle_gamma   90.00
#
_symmetry.space_group_name_H-M   'P 1'
#
loop_
_entity.id
_entity.type
_entity.pdbx_description
1 polymer ?
#
loop_
_entity_poly.entity_id
_entity_poly.type
_entity_poly.pdbx_seq_one_letter_code
_entity_poly.pdbx_strand_id
1 'polypeptide(L)'
;MEALEYLSSGSAILLPQSTDSDTWQLLTCQHIVCPWRFPRYFSEKWDWLQFVQPPHVQYRVVLMDPHAKILYEAQLDPKVCLHPLRDVAMLSISDDIACLSLTKALETNSMGPVDFDPEMLEIGAKVKIYGHEADESSDFVPRCVSGHFAGQNGHKQAFAWTQQAVREGMCGGAVLDQKCRAIGVIEGIVPKHTDGDESSSIDQNLAEHVAMIPSDVIQFFIQKHQTSERELEAVITGTALASNCQ
;
A
#
# COMPACT_ATOMS: atom_id res chain seq x y z
N MET A 1 32.02 0.45 3.76
CA MET A 1 30.60 0.09 3.69
C MET A 1 29.93 0.89 4.78
N GLU A 2 29.16 1.91 4.42
CA GLU A 2 28.39 2.64 5.42
C GLU A 2 27.32 1.68 5.97
N ALA A 3 27.21 1.60 7.30
CA ALA A 3 26.19 0.77 7.93
C ALA A 3 24.83 1.44 7.73
N LEU A 4 23.93 0.78 7.01
CA LEU A 4 22.54 1.24 6.89
C LEU A 4 21.76 0.82 8.13
N GLU A 5 20.94 1.73 8.67
CA GLU A 5 20.01 1.42 9.74
C GLU A 5 18.63 1.09 9.16
N TYR A 6 17.97 0.10 9.75
CA TYR A 6 16.63 -0.30 9.35
C TYR A 6 15.60 0.68 9.93
N LEU A 7 14.87 1.37 9.05
CA LEU A 7 13.88 2.37 9.45
C LEU A 7 12.48 1.78 9.66
N SER A 8 12.01 0.97 8.71
CA SER A 8 10.63 0.52 8.67
C SER A 8 10.45 -0.56 7.60
N SER A 9 9.38 -1.33 7.74
CA SER A 9 8.89 -2.25 6.73
C SER A 9 7.38 -2.29 6.73
N GLY A 10 6.85 -2.77 5.62
CA GLY A 10 5.56 -3.41 5.62
C GLY A 10 5.37 -4.22 4.36
N SER A 11 4.13 -4.35 3.95
CA SER A 11 3.71 -5.06 2.76
C SER A 11 3.59 -4.11 1.58
N ALA A 12 3.60 -4.68 0.38
CA ALA A 12 3.36 -3.95 -0.85
C ALA A 12 2.53 -4.77 -1.83
N ILE A 13 1.86 -4.09 -2.75
CA ILE A 13 1.03 -4.67 -3.80
C ILE A 13 1.69 -4.37 -5.13
N LEU A 14 1.95 -5.40 -5.92
CA LEU A 14 2.43 -5.25 -7.29
C LEU A 14 1.26 -4.89 -8.21
N LEU A 15 1.39 -3.79 -8.95
CA LEU A 15 0.40 -3.33 -9.91
C LEU A 15 0.58 -4.01 -11.27
N PRO A 16 -0.51 -4.13 -12.06
CA PRO A 16 -0.42 -4.55 -13.45
C PRO A 16 0.52 -3.61 -14.22
N GLN A 17 1.38 -4.18 -15.05
CA GLN A 17 2.17 -3.37 -15.98
C GLN A 17 1.24 -2.68 -16.98
N SER A 18 1.49 -1.39 -17.19
CA SER A 18 0.92 -0.70 -18.35
C SER A 18 1.53 -1.30 -19.62
N THR A 19 0.74 -1.41 -20.69
CA THR A 19 1.19 -1.97 -21.98
C THR A 19 2.38 -1.23 -22.57
N ASP A 20 2.61 0.01 -22.15
CA ASP A 20 3.63 0.91 -22.69
C ASP A 20 4.82 1.10 -21.73
N SER A 21 4.93 0.29 -20.65
CA SER A 21 5.96 0.46 -19.63
C SER A 21 6.72 -0.82 -19.32
N ASP A 22 8.05 -0.74 -19.42
CA ASP A 22 8.97 -1.77 -18.96
C ASP A 22 9.22 -1.71 -17.44
N THR A 23 8.52 -0.82 -16.72
CA THR A 23 8.69 -0.63 -15.27
C THR A 23 7.61 -1.36 -14.49
N TRP A 24 8.00 -1.96 -13.37
CA TRP A 24 7.06 -2.48 -12.40
C TRP A 24 6.74 -1.42 -11.35
N GLN A 25 5.46 -1.30 -10.98
CA GLN A 25 5.00 -0.37 -9.96
C GLN A 25 4.45 -1.13 -8.75
N LEU A 26 4.73 -0.60 -7.56
CA LEU A 26 4.32 -1.17 -6.28
C LEU A 26 3.58 -0.11 -5.47
N LEU A 27 2.49 -0.50 -4.81
CA LEU A 27 1.80 0.33 -3.81
C LEU A 27 2.09 -0.13 -2.40
N THR A 28 2.21 0.82 -1.48
CA THR A 28 2.34 0.60 -0.04
C THR A 28 1.88 1.84 0.73
N CYS A 29 2.05 1.89 2.05
CA CYS A 29 1.75 3.07 2.85
C CYS A 29 2.92 4.08 2.85
N GLN A 30 2.61 5.37 2.97
CA GLN A 30 3.64 6.41 3.11
C GLN A 30 4.38 6.29 4.43
N HIS A 31 3.73 5.89 5.52
CA HIS A 31 4.42 5.74 6.81
C HIS A 31 5.49 4.65 6.77
N ILE A 32 5.40 3.70 5.82
CA ILE A 32 6.42 2.68 5.60
C ILE A 32 7.62 3.25 4.86
N VAL A 33 7.41 4.02 3.79
CA VAL A 33 8.52 4.48 2.92
C VAL A 33 9.02 5.89 3.26
N CYS A 34 8.27 6.64 4.04
CA CYS A 34 8.62 7.98 4.49
C CYS A 34 8.34 8.15 5.99
N PRO A 35 8.89 7.28 6.87
CA PRO A 35 8.56 7.28 8.30
C PRO A 35 8.85 8.62 9.00
N TRP A 36 9.81 9.40 8.51
CA TRP A 36 10.11 10.76 9.00
C TRP A 36 8.96 11.77 8.84
N ARG A 37 7.99 11.49 7.95
CA ARG A 37 6.76 12.30 7.82
C ARG A 37 5.70 11.96 8.88
N PHE A 38 5.94 10.90 9.66
CA PHE A 38 5.04 10.38 10.70
C PHE A 38 5.75 10.32 12.06
N PRO A 39 6.39 11.41 12.54
CA PRO A 39 7.24 11.38 13.72
C PRO A 39 6.49 10.94 14.98
N ARG A 40 5.19 11.21 15.09
CA ARG A 40 4.37 10.76 16.22
C ARG A 40 4.23 9.23 16.26
N TYR A 41 4.19 8.59 15.10
CA TYR A 41 4.07 7.13 14.99
C TYR A 41 5.33 6.41 15.48
N PHE A 42 6.49 7.07 15.39
CA PHE A 42 7.80 6.50 15.74
C PHE A 42 8.49 7.20 16.93
N SER A 43 7.75 8.07 17.63
CA SER A 43 8.31 9.00 18.63
C SER A 43 8.98 8.32 19.82
N GLU A 44 8.63 7.07 20.12
CA GLU A 44 9.25 6.31 21.22
C GLU A 44 10.55 5.61 20.79
N LYS A 45 10.80 5.45 19.48
CA LYS A 45 11.94 4.68 18.95
C LYS A 45 13.06 5.57 18.44
N TRP A 46 12.76 6.66 17.74
CA TRP A 46 13.78 7.38 16.96
C TRP A 46 13.62 8.92 16.97
N ASP A 47 14.17 9.58 17.99
CA ASP A 47 14.22 11.06 18.06
C ASP A 47 14.97 11.70 16.87
N TRP A 48 15.87 10.95 16.23
CA TRP A 48 16.67 11.42 15.10
C TRP A 48 15.95 11.28 13.75
N LEU A 49 14.82 10.58 13.69
CA LEU A 49 14.11 10.31 12.43
C LEU A 49 13.69 11.60 11.72
N GLN A 50 13.45 12.68 12.48
CA GLN A 50 13.16 14.01 11.95
C GLN A 50 14.27 14.62 11.08
N PHE A 51 15.51 14.11 11.18
CA PHE A 51 16.66 14.55 10.38
C PHE A 51 16.85 13.70 9.11
N VAL A 52 16.08 12.62 8.93
CA VAL A 52 16.12 11.79 7.73
C VAL A 52 15.45 12.51 6.57
N GLN A 53 16.09 12.42 5.40
CA GLN A 53 15.62 13.01 4.15
C GLN A 53 15.63 11.94 3.06
N PRO A 54 14.87 12.11 1.96
CA PRO A 54 14.83 11.12 0.88
C PRO A 54 16.19 10.63 0.37
N PRO A 55 17.24 11.47 0.23
CA PRO A 55 18.57 11.01 -0.21
C PRO A 55 19.28 10.06 0.78
N HIS A 56 18.86 10.00 2.04
CA HIS A 56 19.45 9.14 3.07
C HIS A 56 18.85 7.73 3.08
N VAL A 57 17.90 7.45 2.19
CA VAL A 57 17.02 6.28 2.30
C VAL A 57 17.18 5.39 1.08
N GLN A 58 17.26 4.09 1.34
CA GLN A 58 17.24 3.06 0.31
C GLN A 58 16.02 2.17 0.53
N TYR A 59 15.40 1.78 -0.57
CA TYR A 59 14.22 0.93 -0.56
C TYR A 59 14.56 -0.43 -1.15
N ARG A 60 14.05 -1.48 -0.53
CA ARG A 60 14.24 -2.87 -0.95
C ARG A 60 12.88 -3.55 -0.95
N VAL A 61 12.63 -4.35 -1.98
CA VAL A 61 11.44 -5.20 -2.07
C VAL A 61 11.86 -6.65 -2.08
N VAL A 62 11.03 -7.49 -1.47
CA VAL A 62 11.19 -8.94 -1.43
C VAL A 62 9.87 -9.57 -1.84
N LEU A 63 9.92 -10.49 -2.81
CA LEU A 63 8.82 -11.37 -3.16
C LEU A 63 9.05 -12.71 -2.46
N MET A 64 8.04 -13.20 -1.75
CA MET A 64 8.10 -14.47 -1.02
C MET A 64 7.01 -15.43 -1.49
N ASP A 65 7.27 -16.73 -1.39
CA ASP A 65 6.25 -17.77 -1.50
C ASP A 65 5.44 -17.89 -0.20
N PRO A 66 4.32 -18.64 -0.17
CA PRO A 66 3.52 -18.84 1.05
C PRO A 66 4.25 -19.52 2.23
N HIS A 67 5.47 -20.00 2.02
CA HIS A 67 6.32 -20.64 3.03
C HIS A 67 7.48 -19.72 3.47
N ALA A 68 7.38 -18.41 3.20
CA ALA A 68 8.38 -17.39 3.50
C ALA A 68 9.74 -17.60 2.80
N LYS A 69 9.77 -18.36 1.71
CA LYS A 69 10.97 -18.47 0.87
C LYS A 69 11.06 -17.27 -0.05
N ILE A 70 12.22 -16.60 -0.03
CA ILE A 70 12.52 -15.50 -0.95
C ILE A 70 12.60 -16.03 -2.39
N LEU A 71 11.74 -15.50 -3.25
CA LEU A 71 11.67 -15.79 -4.68
C LEU A 71 12.40 -14.74 -5.51
N TYR A 72 12.34 -13.48 -5.08
CA TYR A 72 12.96 -12.34 -5.73
C TYR A 72 13.27 -11.26 -4.71
N GLU A 73 14.32 -10.50 -4.97
CA GLU A 73 14.74 -9.36 -4.18
C GLU A 73 15.41 -8.33 -5.08
N ALA A 74 15.08 -7.06 -4.88
CA ALA A 74 15.75 -5.96 -5.56
C ALA A 74 15.71 -4.66 -4.75
N GLN A 75 16.62 -3.76 -5.10
CA GLN A 75 16.55 -2.37 -4.70
C GLN A 75 15.51 -1.65 -5.58
N LEU A 76 14.68 -0.80 -4.98
CA LEU A 76 13.71 0.02 -5.71
C LEU A 76 14.33 1.37 -6.08
N ASP A 77 13.69 2.05 -7.03
CA ASP A 77 14.04 3.41 -7.38
C ASP A 77 13.88 4.34 -6.16
N PRO A 78 14.77 5.32 -5.96
CA PRO A 78 14.69 6.24 -4.82
C PRO A 78 13.50 7.22 -4.93
N LYS A 79 12.86 7.31 -6.10
CA LYS A 79 11.72 8.20 -6.33
C LYS A 79 10.45 7.57 -5.77
N VAL A 80 9.84 8.26 -4.81
CA VAL A 80 8.55 7.87 -4.23
C VAL A 80 7.46 8.85 -4.67
N CYS A 81 6.40 8.32 -5.26
CA CYS A 81 5.19 9.07 -5.57
C CYS A 81 4.22 8.98 -4.37
N LEU A 82 3.85 10.12 -3.79
CA LEU A 82 3.05 10.18 -2.56
C LEU A 82 1.66 10.70 -2.86
N HIS A 83 0.62 10.00 -2.39
CA HIS A 83 -0.74 10.53 -2.44
C HIS A 83 -0.86 11.78 -1.54
N PRO A 84 -1.47 12.89 -2.00
CA PRO A 84 -1.43 14.15 -1.27
C PRO A 84 -2.20 14.15 0.06
N LEU A 85 -3.19 13.28 0.22
CA LEU A 85 -4.15 13.33 1.34
C LEU A 85 -4.32 12.01 2.11
N ARG A 86 -3.75 10.91 1.63
CA ARG A 86 -3.97 9.56 2.16
C ARG A 86 -2.65 8.85 2.25
N ASP A 87 -2.55 7.91 3.16
CA ASP A 87 -1.34 7.17 3.46
C ASP A 87 -1.04 6.09 2.41
N VAL A 88 -0.86 6.53 1.16
CA VAL A 88 -0.48 5.70 0.00
C VAL A 88 0.78 6.25 -0.64
N ALA A 89 1.72 5.36 -0.95
CA ALA A 89 2.90 5.63 -1.74
C ALA A 89 2.99 4.65 -2.91
N MET A 90 3.59 5.10 -4.01
CA MET A 90 3.96 4.27 -5.15
C MET A 90 5.47 4.35 -5.39
N LEU A 91 6.08 3.19 -5.60
CA LEU A 91 7.49 3.02 -5.93
C LEU A 91 7.61 2.20 -7.22
N SER A 92 8.78 2.28 -7.85
CA SER A 92 9.05 1.62 -9.12
C SER A 92 10.30 0.75 -9.08
N ILE A 93 10.31 -0.24 -9.96
CA ILE A 93 11.51 -0.96 -10.41
C ILE A 93 11.66 -0.59 -11.88
N SER A 94 12.72 0.13 -12.24
CA SER A 94 13.00 0.51 -13.63
C SER A 94 14.27 -0.09 -14.23
N ASP A 95 15.04 -0.86 -13.45
CA ASP A 95 16.21 -1.57 -13.97
C ASP A 95 15.77 -2.78 -14.81
N ASP A 96 16.19 -2.85 -16.08
CA ASP A 96 15.78 -3.89 -17.02
C ASP A 96 16.05 -5.31 -16.51
N ILE A 97 17.20 -5.51 -15.85
CA ILE A 97 17.60 -6.82 -15.31
C ILE A 97 16.70 -7.18 -14.13
N ALA A 98 16.43 -6.22 -13.23
CA ALA A 98 15.54 -6.39 -12.11
C ALA A 98 14.09 -6.65 -12.55
N CYS A 99 13.60 -5.94 -13.57
CA CYS A 99 12.28 -6.14 -14.16
C CYS A 99 12.14 -7.52 -14.78
N LEU A 100 13.09 -7.94 -15.62
CA LEU A 100 13.08 -9.27 -16.24
C LEU A 100 13.12 -10.38 -15.18
N SER A 101 13.94 -10.20 -14.14
CA SER A 101 14.07 -11.15 -13.04
C SER A 101 12.78 -11.27 -12.23
N LEU A 102 12.08 -10.15 -11.98
CA LEU A 102 10.76 -10.14 -11.33
C LEU A 102 9.71 -10.86 -12.19
N THR A 103 9.61 -10.53 -13.48
CA THR A 103 8.68 -11.20 -14.41
C THR A 103 8.89 -12.71 -14.41
N LYS A 104 10.14 -13.17 -14.52
CA LYS A 104 10.46 -14.60 -14.46
C LYS A 104 10.07 -15.24 -13.12
N ALA A 105 10.28 -14.54 -12.00
CA ALA A 105 9.90 -15.03 -10.68
C ALA A 105 8.38 -15.18 -10.57
N LEU A 106 7.60 -14.22 -11.07
CA LEU A 106 6.15 -14.28 -11.10
C LEU A 106 5.65 -15.45 -11.95
N GLU A 107 6.13 -15.58 -13.19
CA GLU A 107 5.76 -16.66 -14.11
C GLU A 107 6.08 -18.05 -13.54
N THR A 108 7.31 -18.22 -13.03
CA THR A 108 7.77 -19.52 -12.47
C THR A 108 6.90 -19.97 -11.29
N ASN A 109 6.36 -19.03 -10.52
CA ASN A 109 5.57 -19.31 -9.32
C ASN A 109 4.05 -19.13 -9.55
N SER A 110 3.61 -18.91 -10.79
CA SER A 110 2.19 -18.66 -11.12
C SER A 110 1.58 -17.52 -10.28
N MET A 111 2.37 -16.48 -10.02
CA MET A 111 1.94 -15.27 -9.33
C MET A 111 1.66 -14.18 -10.35
N GLY A 112 0.77 -13.25 -9.99
CA GLY A 112 0.42 -12.12 -10.84
C GLY A 112 0.28 -10.84 -10.04
N PRO A 113 0.30 -9.69 -10.73
CA PRO A 113 -0.08 -8.42 -10.13
C PRO A 113 -1.55 -8.45 -9.68
N VAL A 114 -1.93 -7.47 -8.87
CA VAL A 114 -3.27 -7.37 -8.31
C VAL A 114 -4.04 -6.24 -8.97
N ASP A 115 -5.16 -6.57 -9.59
CA ASP A 115 -6.11 -5.59 -10.12
C ASP A 115 -6.95 -4.99 -8.99
N PHE A 116 -7.17 -3.68 -9.06
CA PHE A 116 -8.11 -3.00 -8.18
C PHE A 116 -9.50 -2.98 -8.81
N ASP A 117 -10.52 -3.23 -7.99
CA ASP A 117 -11.91 -3.21 -8.41
C ASP A 117 -12.64 -2.00 -7.80
N PRO A 118 -13.21 -1.08 -8.60
CA PRO A 118 -13.84 0.11 -8.06
C PRO A 118 -15.26 -0.16 -7.52
N GLU A 119 -15.78 -1.39 -7.64
CA GLU A 119 -17.09 -1.74 -7.12
C GLU A 119 -17.13 -1.54 -5.60
N MET A 120 -18.13 -0.77 -5.14
CA MET A 120 -18.37 -0.60 -3.71
C MET A 120 -18.85 -1.92 -3.11
N LEU A 121 -18.22 -2.33 -2.01
CA LEU A 121 -18.68 -3.47 -1.26
C LEU A 121 -19.87 -3.15 -0.37
N GLU A 122 -20.75 -4.13 -0.24
CA GLU A 122 -21.81 -4.12 0.77
C GLU A 122 -21.26 -4.52 2.13
N ILE A 123 -21.80 -3.93 3.19
CA ILE A 123 -21.47 -4.31 4.57
C ILE A 123 -21.75 -5.81 4.76
N GLY A 124 -20.80 -6.52 5.36
CA GLY A 124 -20.85 -7.98 5.55
C GLY A 124 -20.28 -8.78 4.39
N ALA A 125 -19.90 -8.15 3.27
CA ALA A 125 -19.19 -8.83 2.17
C ALA A 125 -17.91 -9.49 2.68
N LYS A 126 -17.68 -10.75 2.30
CA LYS A 126 -16.50 -11.51 2.73
C LYS A 126 -15.23 -10.95 2.07
N VAL A 127 -14.19 -10.78 2.86
CA VAL A 127 -12.89 -10.30 2.39
C VAL A 127 -11.75 -11.18 2.90
N LYS A 128 -10.61 -11.12 2.21
CA LYS A 128 -9.35 -11.68 2.66
C LYS A 128 -8.29 -10.58 2.72
N ILE A 129 -7.47 -10.60 3.76
CA ILE A 129 -6.47 -9.59 4.02
C ILE A 129 -5.11 -10.26 3.92
N TYR A 130 -4.31 -9.78 2.98
CA TYR A 130 -3.00 -10.32 2.63
C TYR A 130 -1.91 -9.32 2.96
N GLY A 131 -0.87 -9.79 3.64
CA GLY A 131 0.32 -9.00 3.97
C GLY A 131 1.42 -9.89 4.52
N HIS A 132 2.45 -9.27 5.05
CA HIS A 132 3.57 -9.92 5.73
C HIS A 132 3.56 -9.46 7.17
N GLU A 133 3.53 -10.40 8.09
CA GLU A 133 3.64 -10.12 9.51
C GLU A 133 5.12 -10.17 9.92
N ALA A 134 5.58 -9.17 10.67
CA ALA A 134 6.88 -9.22 11.33
C ALA A 134 6.79 -10.18 12.52
N ASP A 135 7.66 -11.17 12.56
CA ASP A 135 7.77 -12.06 13.72
C ASP A 135 8.75 -11.53 14.78
N GLU A 136 8.86 -12.24 15.91
CA GLU A 136 9.75 -11.84 17.02
C GLU A 136 11.24 -11.86 16.64
N SER A 137 11.62 -12.63 15.61
CA SER A 137 12.97 -12.66 15.04
C SER A 137 13.22 -11.57 14.00
N SER A 138 12.23 -10.71 13.72
CA SER A 138 12.24 -9.74 12.61
C SER A 138 12.26 -10.38 11.21
N ASP A 139 11.92 -11.66 11.12
CA ASP A 139 11.62 -12.31 9.85
C ASP A 139 10.17 -11.95 9.45
N PHE A 140 9.93 -11.92 8.13
CA PHE A 140 8.61 -11.61 7.58
C PHE A 140 7.93 -12.88 7.10
N VAL A 141 6.72 -13.11 7.61
CA VAL A 141 5.92 -14.29 7.25
C VAL A 141 4.67 -13.86 6.50
N PRO A 142 4.41 -14.39 5.29
CA PRO A 142 3.16 -14.13 4.59
C PRO A 142 1.95 -14.56 5.41
N ARG A 143 0.96 -13.67 5.51
CA ARG A 143 -0.25 -13.86 6.29
C ARG A 143 -1.49 -13.58 5.45
N CYS A 144 -2.48 -14.46 5.59
CA CYS A 144 -3.82 -14.28 5.04
C CYS A 144 -4.85 -14.40 6.16
N VAL A 145 -5.62 -13.35 6.40
CA VAL A 145 -6.67 -13.32 7.42
C VAL A 145 -8.04 -13.17 6.75
N SER A 146 -8.99 -14.02 7.12
CA SER A 146 -10.37 -13.90 6.65
C SER A 146 -11.15 -12.90 7.48
N GLY A 147 -12.05 -12.16 6.83
CA GLY A 147 -12.84 -11.12 7.45
C GLY A 147 -14.10 -10.78 6.69
N HIS A 148 -14.72 -9.67 7.07
CA HIS A 148 -15.81 -9.06 6.32
C HIS A 148 -15.70 -7.53 6.31
N PHE A 149 -16.18 -6.92 5.24
CA PHE A 149 -16.26 -5.47 5.12
C PHE A 149 -17.22 -4.92 6.17
N ALA A 150 -16.73 -4.02 7.03
CA ALA A 150 -17.50 -3.43 8.13
C ALA A 150 -18.18 -2.11 7.74
N GLY A 151 -17.74 -1.50 6.64
CA GLY A 151 -18.32 -0.28 6.09
C GLY A 151 -17.28 0.81 5.82
N GLN A 152 -17.79 1.97 5.41
CA GLN A 152 -16.98 3.13 5.05
C GLN A 152 -17.65 4.42 5.53
N ASN A 153 -16.85 5.35 6.05
CA ASN A 153 -17.35 6.66 6.48
C ASN A 153 -17.39 7.68 5.33
N GLY A 154 -17.95 8.87 5.60
CA GLY A 154 -18.06 9.95 4.61
C GLY A 154 -16.71 10.50 4.09
N HIS A 155 -15.60 10.21 4.77
CA HIS A 155 -14.25 10.63 4.39
C HIS A 155 -13.49 9.56 3.59
N LYS A 156 -14.18 8.53 3.10
CA LYS A 156 -13.57 7.40 2.37
C LYS A 156 -12.57 6.62 3.24
N GLN A 157 -12.74 6.59 4.56
CA GLN A 157 -12.07 5.62 5.42
C GLN A 157 -12.93 4.37 5.46
N ALA A 158 -12.36 3.24 5.05
CA ALA A 158 -13.03 1.95 5.04
C ALA A 158 -12.48 1.05 6.14
N PHE A 159 -13.32 0.13 6.62
CA PHE A 159 -12.98 -0.80 7.69
C PHE A 159 -13.35 -2.22 7.33
N ALA A 160 -12.53 -3.18 7.79
CA ALA A 160 -12.83 -4.60 7.73
C ALA A 160 -12.65 -5.23 9.11
N TRP A 161 -13.62 -6.03 9.52
CA TRP A 161 -13.49 -6.90 10.68
C TRP A 161 -12.73 -8.16 10.28
N THR A 162 -11.90 -8.69 11.17
CA THR A 162 -11.07 -9.87 10.93
C THR A 162 -11.25 -10.93 12.00
N GLN A 163 -11.13 -12.20 11.61
CA GLN A 163 -11.19 -13.32 12.56
C GLN A 163 -10.01 -13.34 13.54
N GLN A 164 -8.90 -12.69 13.16
CA GLN A 164 -7.69 -12.56 13.94
C GLN A 164 -7.18 -11.14 13.77
N ALA A 165 -6.66 -10.55 14.85
CA ALA A 165 -6.04 -9.23 14.76
C ALA A 165 -4.91 -9.26 13.72
N VAL A 166 -4.94 -8.27 12.82
CA VAL A 166 -3.80 -7.96 11.96
C VAL A 166 -2.65 -7.48 12.85
N ARG A 167 -1.41 -7.63 12.39
CA ARG A 167 -0.22 -7.35 13.19
C ARG A 167 0.76 -6.45 12.43
N GLU A 168 1.80 -6.01 13.13
CA GLU A 168 2.87 -5.18 12.55
C GLU A 168 3.47 -5.81 11.29
N GLY A 169 3.82 -4.98 10.32
CA GLY A 169 4.30 -5.38 9.00
C GLY A 169 3.20 -5.54 7.93
N MET A 170 1.94 -5.73 8.32
CA MET A 170 0.87 -5.98 7.34
C MET A 170 0.38 -4.71 6.62
N CYS A 171 0.68 -3.51 7.12
CA CYS A 171 0.36 -2.25 6.44
C CYS A 171 0.92 -2.23 5.02
N GLY A 172 0.20 -1.63 4.08
CA GLY A 172 0.51 -1.64 2.65
C GLY A 172 0.10 -2.93 1.92
N GLY A 173 -0.43 -3.93 2.64
CA GLY A 173 -0.94 -5.17 2.06
C GLY A 173 -2.33 -5.01 1.42
N ALA A 174 -2.78 -6.06 0.72
CA ALA A 174 -4.03 -6.02 -0.03
C ALA A 174 -5.22 -6.51 0.80
N VAL A 175 -6.37 -5.86 0.61
CA VAL A 175 -7.67 -6.41 1.00
C VAL A 175 -8.38 -6.86 -0.28
N LEU A 176 -8.71 -8.15 -0.37
CA LEU A 176 -9.25 -8.80 -1.55
C LEU A 176 -10.71 -9.24 -1.35
N ASP A 177 -11.50 -9.11 -2.42
CA ASP A 177 -12.84 -9.70 -2.50
C ASP A 177 -12.80 -11.23 -2.76
N GLN A 178 -13.97 -11.84 -2.92
CA GLN A 178 -14.07 -13.28 -3.22
C GLN A 178 -13.60 -13.65 -4.64
N LYS A 179 -13.44 -12.68 -5.53
CA LYS A 179 -12.92 -12.84 -6.90
C LYS A 179 -11.42 -12.55 -6.97
N CYS A 180 -10.75 -12.38 -5.81
CA CYS A 180 -9.33 -12.04 -5.70
C CYS A 180 -8.97 -10.67 -6.29
N ARG A 181 -9.92 -9.73 -6.37
CA ARG A 181 -9.66 -8.35 -6.78
C ARG A 181 -9.39 -7.49 -5.55
N ALA A 182 -8.46 -6.55 -5.64
CA ALA A 182 -8.19 -5.62 -4.54
C ALA A 182 -9.30 -4.57 -4.41
N ILE A 183 -9.88 -4.53 -3.23
CA ILE A 183 -10.89 -3.55 -2.82
C ILE A 183 -10.29 -2.43 -1.95
N GLY A 184 -9.00 -2.57 -1.59
CA GLY A 184 -8.29 -1.58 -0.80
C GLY A 184 -6.91 -2.03 -0.37
N VAL A 185 -6.21 -1.09 0.29
CA VAL A 185 -4.88 -1.27 0.87
C VAL A 185 -4.96 -1.12 2.38
N ILE A 186 -4.32 -2.01 3.13
CA ILE A 186 -4.26 -1.97 4.60
C ILE A 186 -3.51 -0.70 5.01
N GLU A 187 -4.19 0.23 5.68
CA GLU A 187 -3.61 1.48 6.21
C GLU A 187 -3.07 1.26 7.62
N GLY A 188 -3.79 0.47 8.41
CA GLY A 188 -3.43 0.17 9.79
C GLY A 188 -4.55 -0.58 10.51
N ILE A 189 -4.47 -0.56 11.84
CA ILE A 189 -5.43 -1.21 12.73
C ILE A 189 -5.98 -0.15 13.67
N VAL A 190 -7.29 -0.18 13.92
CA VAL A 190 -7.91 0.67 14.93
C VAL A 190 -7.45 0.20 16.31
N PRO A 191 -6.75 1.04 17.10
CA PRO A 191 -6.21 0.63 18.38
C PRO A 191 -7.32 0.26 19.37
N LYS A 192 -7.03 -0.68 20.28
CA LYS A 192 -7.88 -0.89 21.46
C LYS A 192 -7.84 0.36 22.33
N HIS A 193 -8.98 0.76 22.84
CA HIS A 193 -9.02 1.75 23.90
C HIS A 193 -8.51 1.13 25.20
N THR A 194 -7.66 1.86 25.89
CA THR A 194 -7.23 1.50 27.24
C THR A 194 -8.24 2.04 28.25
N ASP A 195 -8.38 1.36 29.40
CA ASP A 195 -9.25 1.81 30.48
C ASP A 195 -8.87 3.25 30.89
N GLY A 196 -9.78 4.21 30.65
CA GLY A 196 -9.59 5.64 30.94
C GLY A 196 -9.80 6.59 29.76
N ASP A 197 -9.90 6.08 28.52
CA ASP A 197 -10.22 6.91 27.35
C ASP A 197 -11.73 7.19 27.27
N GLU A 198 -12.12 8.48 27.19
CA GLU A 198 -13.48 8.89 26.84
C GLU A 198 -13.74 8.64 25.35
N SER A 199 -13.91 7.37 24.98
CA SER A 199 -14.21 6.97 23.60
C SER A 199 -15.70 7.00 23.31
N SER A 200 -16.09 7.40 22.08
CA SER A 200 -17.46 7.24 21.64
C SER A 200 -17.83 5.75 21.48
N SER A 201 -19.11 5.40 21.57
CA SER A 201 -19.58 4.02 21.37
C SER A 201 -19.27 3.46 19.98
N ILE A 202 -19.00 4.33 19.00
CA ILE A 202 -18.64 3.94 17.63
C ILE A 202 -17.18 3.47 17.59
N ASP A 203 -16.28 4.13 18.32
CA ASP A 203 -14.85 3.79 18.33
C ASP A 203 -14.59 2.44 19.01
N GLN A 204 -15.34 2.13 20.07
CA GLN A 204 -15.30 0.82 20.74
C GLN A 204 -15.71 -0.34 19.81
N ASN A 205 -16.68 -0.10 18.91
CA ASN A 205 -17.14 -1.13 17.97
C ASN A 205 -16.15 -1.36 16.83
N LEU A 206 -15.27 -0.40 16.54
CA LEU A 206 -14.26 -0.48 15.49
C LEU A 206 -12.90 -0.94 15.99
N ALA A 207 -12.69 -1.08 17.31
CA ALA A 207 -11.43 -1.58 17.85
C ALA A 207 -11.01 -2.89 17.17
N GLU A 208 -9.70 -3.02 16.90
CA GLU A 208 -9.07 -4.13 16.18
C GLU A 208 -9.49 -4.32 14.71
N HIS A 209 -10.39 -3.48 14.17
CA HIS A 209 -10.68 -3.52 12.75
C HIS A 209 -9.48 -3.04 11.94
N VAL A 210 -9.35 -3.61 10.75
CA VAL A 210 -8.42 -3.11 9.75
C VAL A 210 -8.97 -1.83 9.16
N ALA A 211 -8.22 -0.75 9.29
CA ALA A 211 -8.44 0.47 8.52
C ALA A 211 -7.82 0.27 7.13
N MET A 212 -8.56 0.59 6.08
CA MET A 212 -8.08 0.47 4.70
C MET A 212 -8.41 1.69 3.85
N ILE A 213 -7.54 1.90 2.85
CA ILE A 213 -7.72 2.91 1.81
C ILE A 213 -8.48 2.22 0.68
N PRO A 214 -9.72 2.64 0.36
CA PRO A 214 -10.55 1.94 -0.60
C PRO A 214 -10.02 2.04 -2.03
N SER A 215 -10.37 1.06 -2.85
CA SER A 215 -9.91 0.91 -4.24
C SER A 215 -10.21 2.10 -5.14
N ASP A 216 -11.32 2.83 -4.93
CA ASP A 216 -11.65 4.02 -5.73
C ASP A 216 -10.62 5.15 -5.54
N VAL A 217 -10.17 5.36 -4.30
CA VAL A 217 -9.07 6.29 -3.98
C VAL A 217 -7.76 5.83 -4.61
N ILE A 218 -7.47 4.54 -4.54
CA ILE A 218 -6.25 3.95 -5.09
C ILE A 218 -6.21 4.05 -6.61
N GLN A 219 -7.30 3.72 -7.30
CA GLN A 219 -7.37 3.81 -8.75
C GLN A 219 -7.23 5.24 -9.25
N PHE A 220 -7.86 6.21 -8.57
CA PHE A 220 -7.67 7.62 -8.89
C PHE A 220 -6.19 8.02 -8.78
N PHE A 221 -5.49 7.54 -7.75
CA PHE A 221 -4.06 7.76 -7.57
C PHE A 221 -3.23 7.14 -8.69
N ILE A 222 -3.47 5.86 -9.01
CA ILE A 222 -2.78 5.13 -10.09
C ILE A 222 -3.00 5.86 -11.42
N GLN A 223 -4.25 6.14 -11.78
CA GLN A 223 -4.61 6.81 -13.03
C GLN A 223 -3.89 8.15 -13.16
N LYS A 224 -3.91 8.99 -12.12
CA LYS A 224 -3.23 10.29 -12.13
C LYS A 224 -1.73 10.18 -12.42
N HIS A 225 -1.08 9.08 -12.02
CA HIS A 225 0.34 8.85 -12.25
C HIS A 225 0.64 8.07 -13.53
N GLN A 226 -0.35 7.42 -14.13
CA GLN A 226 -0.25 6.77 -15.43
C GLN A 226 -0.63 7.71 -16.59
N THR A 227 -1.46 8.72 -16.34
CA THR A 227 -1.75 9.78 -17.32
C THR A 227 -0.47 10.52 -17.66
N SER A 228 -0.05 10.43 -18.92
CA SER A 228 1.18 11.09 -19.38
C SER A 228 1.03 12.62 -19.30
N GLU A 229 2.13 13.36 -19.13
CA GLU A 229 2.12 14.82 -19.24
C GLU A 229 1.51 15.29 -20.58
N ARG A 230 1.62 14.48 -21.65
CA ARG A 230 1.02 14.75 -22.96
C ARG A 230 -0.50 14.70 -22.97
N GLU A 231 -1.12 13.82 -22.19
CA GLU A 231 -2.58 13.75 -22.07
C GLU A 231 -3.13 14.91 -21.24
N LEU A 232 -2.40 15.33 -20.20
CA LEU A 232 -2.68 16.55 -19.45
C LEU A 232 -2.56 17.81 -20.34
N GLU A 233 -1.52 17.91 -21.18
CA GLU A 233 -1.40 18.98 -22.17
C GLU A 233 -2.52 18.96 -23.22
N ALA A 234 -2.94 17.78 -23.70
CA ALA A 234 -4.04 17.64 -24.65
C ALA A 234 -5.40 18.07 -24.05
N VAL A 235 -5.62 17.82 -22.75
CA VAL A 235 -6.83 18.29 -22.03
C VAL A 235 -6.80 19.80 -21.85
N ILE A 236 -5.65 20.39 -21.49
CA ILE A 236 -5.48 21.84 -21.31
C ILE A 236 -5.59 22.60 -22.64
N THR A 237 -4.98 22.07 -23.71
CA THR A 237 -5.10 22.67 -25.06
C THR A 237 -6.47 22.43 -25.70
N GLY A 238 -7.13 21.30 -25.42
CA GLY A 238 -8.49 21.02 -25.86
C GLY A 238 -9.55 21.92 -25.22
N THR A 239 -9.40 22.28 -23.93
CA THR A 239 -10.27 23.27 -23.27
C THR A 239 -10.03 24.69 -23.76
N ALA A 240 -8.78 25.06 -24.10
CA ALA A 240 -8.46 26.36 -24.69
C ALA A 240 -8.98 26.54 -26.14
N LEU A 241 -9.13 25.45 -26.90
CA LEU A 241 -9.72 25.47 -28.25
C LEU A 241 -11.26 25.55 -28.22
N ALA A 242 -11.91 25.00 -27.19
CA ALA A 242 -13.37 25.09 -27.02
C ALA A 242 -13.85 26.50 -26.61
N SER A 243 -12.99 27.31 -25.98
CA SER A 243 -13.32 28.68 -25.55
C SER A 243 -13.19 29.76 -26.64
N ASN A 244 -12.68 29.41 -27.83
CA ASN A 244 -12.56 30.34 -28.98
C ASN A 244 -13.61 30.10 -30.08
N CYS A 245 -14.60 29.26 -29.82
CA CYS A 245 -15.80 29.13 -30.65
C CYS A 245 -17.00 29.76 -29.93
N GLN A 246 -17.00 31.09 -29.83
CA GLN A 246 -18.21 31.90 -29.59
C GLN A 246 -18.18 33.10 -30.54
#